data_AF-A0A2E7UZY8-F1
#
_entry.id   AF-A0A2E7UZY8-F1
#
_cell.length_a   1.000
_cell.length_b   1.000
_cell.length_c   1.000
_cell.angle_alpha   90.00
_cell.angle_beta   90.00
_cell.angle_gamma   90.00
#
_symmetry.space_group_name_H-M   'P 1'
#
loop_
_entity.id
_entity.type
_entity.pdbx_description
1 polymer ?
#
loop_
_entity_poly.entity_id
_entity_poly.type
_entity_poly.pdbx_seq_one_letter_code
_entity_poly.pdbx_strand_id
1 'polypeptide(L)' 'MNLTQLPVRIAEIDAMKRIFHLDFGHGLSVLIFIHTFGCNRKGWKAQVAIFSSRNRCIAVDLGGLS' A
#
# COMPACT_ATOMS: atom_id res chain seq x y z
N MET A 1 3.67 13.07 -6.47
CA MET A 1 4.18 11.70 -6.28
C MET A 1 3.55 10.75 -7.29
N ASN A 2 4.31 9.82 -7.88
CA ASN A 2 3.80 8.86 -8.86
C ASN A 2 3.84 7.43 -8.31
N LEU A 3 2.68 6.88 -7.91
CA LEU A 3 2.62 5.51 -7.35
C LEU A 3 2.98 4.42 -8.36
N THR A 4 2.92 4.71 -9.66
CA THR A 4 3.15 3.69 -10.71
C THR A 4 4.63 3.38 -10.95
N GLN A 5 5.55 4.13 -10.34
CA GLN A 5 6.99 3.94 -10.49
C GLN A 5 7.64 3.15 -9.34
N LEU A 6 6.87 2.81 -8.31
CA LEU A 6 7.41 2.06 -7.18
C LEU A 6 7.22 0.56 -7.37
N PRO A 7 8.19 -0.25 -6.92
CA PRO A 7 8.07 -1.68 -6.98
C PRO A 7 6.88 -2.11 -6.13
N VAL A 8 6.01 -2.91 -6.73
CA VAL A 8 4.99 -3.65 -5.97
C VAL A 8 5.71 -4.71 -5.16
N ARG A 9 5.52 -4.69 -3.85
CA ARG A 9 6.05 -5.67 -2.92
C ARG A 9 4.99 -6.73 -2.66
N ILE A 10 5.45 -7.93 -2.34
CA ILE A 10 4.59 -9.06 -1.96
C ILE A 10 4.92 -9.41 -0.52
N ALA A 11 3.91 -9.46 0.34
CA ALA A 11 4.00 -10.06 1.65
C ALA A 11 3.30 -11.43 1.60
N GLU A 12 3.97 -12.46 2.09
CA GLU A 12 3.38 -13.79 2.24
C GLU A 12 2.74 -13.91 3.63
N ILE A 13 1.48 -14.31 3.66
CA ILE A 13 0.72 -14.62 4.88
C ILE A 13 0.32 -16.09 4.78
N ASP A 14 0.91 -16.92 5.62
CA ASP A 14 0.85 -18.38 5.50
C ASP A 14 1.38 -18.89 4.14
N ALA A 15 1.38 -20.21 3.94
CA ALA A 15 1.97 -20.85 2.76
C ALA A 15 1.28 -20.51 1.41
N MET A 16 0.10 -19.88 1.41
CA MET A 16 -0.67 -19.66 0.17
C MET A 16 -1.29 -18.28 -0.03
N LYS A 17 -1.24 -17.37 0.95
CA LYS A 17 -1.87 -16.04 0.77
C LYS A 17 -0.78 -15.01 0.51
N ARG A 18 -0.96 -14.23 -0.55
CA ARG A 18 -0.05 -13.16 -0.95
C ARG A 18 -0.80 -11.83 -0.93
N ILE A 19 -0.20 -10.83 -0.30
CA ILE A 19 -0.70 -9.46 -0.29
C ILE A 19 0.27 -8.60 -1.09
N PHE A 20 -0.22 -8.06 -2.20
CA PHE A 20 0.48 -7.04 -2.95
C PHE A 20 0.36 -5.71 -2.20
N HIS A 21 1.45 -4.98 -2.08
CA HIS A 21 1.43 -3.68 -1.43
C HIS A 21 2.47 -2.73 -2.03
N LEU A 22 2.24 -1.46 -1.81
CA LEU A 22 3.24 -0.41 -2.00
C LEU A 22 3.68 0.09 -0.63
N ASP A 23 4.96 0.42 -0.49
CA ASP A 23 5.59 0.88 0.75
C ASP A 23 6.33 2.19 0.47
N PHE A 24 5.97 3.23 1.20
CA PHE A 24 6.38 4.61 0.94
C PHE A 24 6.82 5.32 2.21
N GLY A 25 7.65 6.35 2.03
CA GLY A 25 8.01 7.24 3.11
C GLY A 25 8.90 6.57 4.16
N HIS A 26 9.29 7.37 5.13
CA HIS A 26 10.22 6.97 6.18
C HIS A 26 9.77 7.64 7.47
N GLY A 27 9.43 6.84 8.48
CA GLY A 27 8.91 7.35 9.74
C GLY A 27 8.67 6.22 10.73
N LEU A 28 8.73 6.55 12.03
CA LEU A 28 8.55 5.56 13.11
C LEU A 28 7.10 5.08 13.22
N SER A 29 6.12 5.93 12.88
CA SER A 29 4.70 5.58 12.86
C SER A 29 4.28 5.11 11.48
N VAL A 30 3.73 3.90 11.41
CA VAL A 30 3.25 3.28 10.17
C VAL A 30 1.75 3.53 9.98
N LEU A 31 1.36 3.97 8.78
CA LEU A 31 -0.03 4.06 8.34
C LEU A 31 -0.31 2.97 7.31
N ILE A 32 -1.34 2.16 7.54
CA ILE A 32 -1.77 1.10 6.62
C ILE A 32 -3.09 1.53 5.98
N PHE A 33 -3.11 1.57 4.64
CA PHE A 33 -4.27 1.95 3.84
C PHE A 33 -4.90 0.69 3.24
N ILE A 34 -6.14 0.41 3.62
CA ILE A 34 -6.91 -0.75 3.18
C ILE A 34 -8.09 -0.23 2.35
N HIS A 35 -8.18 -0.64 1.09
CA HIS A 35 -9.32 -0.31 0.24
C HIS A 35 -10.49 -1.30 0.44
N THR A 36 -11.65 -0.93 -0.09
CA THR A 36 -12.85 -1.78 -0.12
C THR A 36 -13.08 -2.36 -1.53
N PHE A 37 -14.18 -3.08 -1.71
CA PHE A 37 -14.58 -3.72 -2.96
C PHE A 37 -14.53 -2.76 -4.17
N GLY A 38 -14.11 -3.26 -5.33
CA GLY A 38 -14.03 -2.50 -6.58
C GLY A 38 -12.91 -1.46 -6.67
N CYS A 39 -12.10 -1.33 -5.62
CA CYS A 39 -10.94 -0.42 -5.56
C CYS A 39 -9.64 -1.21 -5.48
N ASN A 40 -8.51 -0.49 -5.54
CA ASN A 40 -7.17 -1.04 -5.30
C ASN A 40 -6.29 -0.01 -4.59
N ARG A 41 -5.05 -0.38 -4.24
CA ARG A 41 -4.07 0.48 -3.56
C ARG A 41 -3.82 1.84 -4.22
N LYS A 42 -4.06 1.99 -5.53
CA LYS A 42 -3.84 3.26 -6.25
C LYS A 42 -4.83 4.36 -5.84
N GLY A 43 -5.98 3.99 -5.25
CA GLY A 43 -6.97 4.94 -4.73
C GLY A 43 -6.42 5.87 -3.64
N TRP A 44 -5.34 5.48 -2.97
CA TRP A 44 -4.74 6.23 -1.86
C TRP A 44 -3.65 7.23 -2.28
N LYS A 45 -3.47 7.50 -3.58
CA LYS A 45 -2.39 8.36 -4.10
C LYS A 45 -2.29 9.72 -3.42
N ALA A 46 -3.41 10.39 -3.23
CA ALA A 46 -3.41 11.73 -2.65
C ALA A 46 -3.01 11.70 -1.15
N GLN A 47 -3.56 10.76 -0.40
CA GLN A 47 -3.32 10.59 1.03
C GLN A 47 -1.87 10.16 1.27
N VAL A 48 -1.37 9.18 0.53
CA VAL A 48 0.03 8.73 0.63
C VAL A 48 0.98 9.89 0.39
N ALA A 49 0.74 10.73 -0.63
CA ALA A 49 1.59 11.88 -0.92
C ALA A 49 1.65 12.91 0.21
N ILE A 50 0.58 13.05 1.00
CA ILE A 50 0.52 13.96 2.15
C ILE A 50 1.27 13.35 3.35
N PHE A 51 0.97 12.10 3.69
CA PHE A 51 1.46 11.49 4.92
C PHE A 51 2.89 10.94 4.81
N SER A 52 3.38 10.60 3.62
CA SER A 52 4.69 9.95 3.44
C SER A 52 5.89 10.81 3.87
N SER A 53 5.69 12.11 4.10
CA SER A 53 6.72 13.02 4.63
C SER A 53 7.01 12.80 6.12
N ARG A 54 6.09 12.19 6.86
CA ARG A 54 6.18 11.99 8.33
C ARG A 54 5.92 10.55 8.77
N ASN A 55 5.34 9.74 7.90
CA ASN A 55 4.93 8.38 8.18
C ASN A 55 5.53 7.42 7.15
N ARG A 56 5.78 6.18 7.57
CA ARG A 56 5.84 5.06 6.63
C ARG A 56 4.40 4.73 6.24
N CYS A 57 4.10 4.71 4.96
CA CYS A 57 2.77 4.47 4.41
C CYS A 57 2.77 3.15 3.64
N ILE A 58 1.88 2.23 3.98
CA ILE A 58 1.72 0.94 3.30
C ILE A 58 0.32 0.87 2.71
N ALA A 59 0.20 0.79 1.39
CA ALA A 59 -1.09 0.64 0.71
C ALA A 59 -1.20 -0.77 0.11
N VAL A 60 -2.16 -1.54 0.60
CA VAL A 60 -2.31 -2.98 0.29
C VAL A 60 -3.40 -3.23 -0.74
N ASP A 61 -3.28 -4.31 -1.51
CA ASP A 61 -4.41 -4.92 -2.23
C ASP A 61 -4.89 -6.16 -1.48
N LEU A 62 -6.19 -6.25 -1.25
CA LEU A 62 -6.79 -7.43 -0.67
C LEU A 62 -6.92 -8.54 -1.74
N GLY A 63 -6.59 -9.78 -1.37
CA GLY A 63 -6.62 -10.92 -2.29
C GLY A 63 -8.00 -11.13 -2.91
N GLY A 64 -8.02 -11.44 -4.21
CA GLY A 64 -9.24 -11.60 -5.02
C GLY A 64 -9.68 -10.32 -5.74
N LEU A 65 -9.00 -9.19 -5.53
CA LEU A 65 -9.30 -7.90 -6.16
C LEU A 65 -7.99 -7.23 -6.61
N SER A 66 -7.48 -7.60 -7.78
CA SER A 66 -6.33 -6.93 -8.42
C SER A 66 -6.47 -6.91 -9.93
#